data_AF-A0AAN5I5I7-F1
#
_entry.id   AF-A0AAN5I5I7-F1
#
_cell.length_a   1.000
_cell.length_b   1.000
_cell.length_c   1.000
_cell.angle_alpha   90.00
_cell.angle_beta   90.00
_cell.angle_gamma   90.00
#
_symmetry.space_group_name_H-M   'P 1'
#
loop_
_entity.id
_entity.type
_entity.pdbx_description
1 polymer ?
#
loop_
_entity_poly.entity_id
_entity_poly.type
_entity_poly.pdbx_seq_one_letter_code
_entity_poly.pdbx_strand_id
1 'polypeptide(L)'
;MMGYLIPWNINTMSIFSLTLELYEEGGCTHPGYQMEDIIALIRWSLSIRRLCTIRVIPVATLSGPTSGHFYANEWYEWALQIRRWTIGAAEVFHYFAVKAPSLPISSTIAFSAKFIFYYVIMLCIGDLYGAISTIWTLMMNLYGNEFIDVSMVSAHLFLRISISSLILSYLEMACFFILHKWAEKSFPDGRRDDTTLWRSFFHWIGSMPTILVYCLIELYAFLEVSVRGKSVCSHSASNKDQLVA
;
A
#
# COMPACT_ATOMS: atom_id res chain seq x y z
N MET A 1 -3.39 3.61 -2.74
CA MET A 1 -1.95 3.54 -3.10
C MET A 1 -1.42 4.83 -3.74
N MET A 2 -1.98 5.35 -4.83
CA MET A 2 -1.47 6.57 -5.49
C MET A 2 -1.43 7.82 -4.57
N GLY A 3 -2.39 7.98 -3.67
CA GLY A 3 -2.49 9.13 -2.77
C GLY A 3 -1.37 9.27 -1.72
N TYR A 4 -0.62 8.21 -1.45
CA TYR A 4 0.56 8.24 -0.57
C TYR A 4 1.85 8.13 -1.35
N LEU A 5 1.90 7.20 -2.29
CA LEU A 5 3.11 6.87 -3.04
C LEU A 5 3.66 8.05 -3.84
N ILE A 6 2.78 8.82 -4.49
CA ILE A 6 3.17 9.94 -5.34
C ILE A 6 3.55 11.16 -4.48
N PRO A 7 2.72 11.64 -3.52
CA PRO A 7 3.08 12.80 -2.71
C PRO A 7 4.29 12.55 -1.79
N TRP A 8 4.54 11.29 -1.40
CA TRP A 8 5.70 10.96 -0.57
C TRP A 8 6.96 10.69 -1.39
N ASN A 9 6.91 10.71 -2.72
CA ASN A 9 8.04 10.37 -3.61
C ASN A 9 8.56 8.94 -3.41
N ILE A 10 7.64 7.97 -3.28
CA ILE A 10 7.96 6.54 -3.14
C ILE A 10 7.79 5.81 -4.47
N ASN A 11 6.67 6.03 -5.17
CA ASN A 11 6.36 5.35 -6.43
C ASN A 11 5.55 6.28 -7.34
N THR A 12 5.84 6.25 -8.64
CA THR A 12 5.16 6.99 -9.70
C THR A 12 3.84 6.34 -10.17
N MET A 13 3.59 5.05 -9.89
CA MET A 13 2.37 4.27 -10.22
C MET A 13 1.61 4.74 -11.48
N SER A 14 1.73 3.98 -12.58
CA SER A 14 1.01 4.09 -13.86
C SER A 14 1.54 5.06 -14.92
N ILE A 15 1.53 6.37 -14.70
CA ILE A 15 1.84 7.36 -15.73
C ILE A 15 2.81 8.39 -15.16
N PHE A 16 4.00 8.47 -15.74
CA PHE A 16 5.02 9.44 -15.34
C PHE A 16 5.65 10.08 -16.57
N SER A 17 6.04 11.35 -16.41
CA SER A 17 6.80 12.10 -17.38
C SER A 17 8.18 12.37 -16.81
N LEU A 18 9.21 12.17 -17.61
CA LEU A 18 10.60 12.44 -17.27
C LEU A 18 11.34 13.02 -18.48
N THR A 19 12.48 13.67 -18.23
CA THR A 19 13.34 14.16 -19.30
C THR A 19 14.01 12.99 -20.02
N LEU A 20 14.25 13.14 -21.32
CA LEU A 20 14.96 12.13 -22.12
C LEU A 20 16.36 11.84 -21.54
N GLU A 21 17.07 12.89 -21.13
CA GLU A 21 18.39 12.79 -20.49
C GLU A 21 18.36 11.87 -19.25
N LEU A 22 17.37 12.05 -18.37
CA LEU A 22 17.24 11.19 -17.18
C LEU A 22 16.93 9.74 -17.53
N TYR A 23 16.16 9.53 -18.61
CA TYR A 23 15.84 8.19 -19.11
C TYR A 23 17.07 7.48 -19.68
N GLU A 24 17.90 8.21 -20.43
CA GLU A 24 19.16 7.70 -20.99
C GLU A 24 20.18 7.41 -19.90
N GLU A 25 20.35 8.32 -18.93
CA GLU A 25 21.38 8.22 -17.88
C GLU A 25 21.06 7.17 -16.80
N GLY A 26 19.81 7.11 -16.30
CA GLY A 26 19.44 6.08 -15.31
C GLY A 26 19.07 4.74 -15.95
N GLY A 27 18.94 4.73 -17.27
CA GLY A 27 18.55 3.61 -18.11
C GLY A 27 17.07 3.25 -18.02
N CYS A 28 16.60 2.51 -19.03
CA CYS A 28 15.21 2.06 -19.16
C CYS A 28 14.76 1.16 -18.01
N THR A 29 13.46 0.81 -18.01
CA THR A 29 12.87 -0.17 -17.10
C THR A 29 13.67 -1.48 -17.09
N HIS A 30 13.78 -2.11 -15.92
CA HIS A 30 14.55 -3.33 -15.75
C HIS A 30 13.61 -4.55 -15.72
N PRO A 31 13.52 -5.34 -16.79
CA PRO A 31 12.51 -6.41 -16.93
C PRO A 31 12.72 -7.60 -15.98
N GLY A 32 13.82 -7.61 -15.23
CA GLY A 32 14.11 -8.63 -14.22
C GLY A 32 13.56 -8.34 -12.81
N TYR A 33 12.81 -7.25 -12.60
CA TYR A 33 12.27 -6.85 -11.28
C TYR A 33 10.76 -6.61 -11.34
N GLN A 34 10.01 -7.17 -10.37
CA GLN A 34 8.54 -7.15 -10.38
C GLN A 34 7.90 -5.75 -10.27
N MET A 35 8.54 -4.84 -9.54
CA MET A 35 8.12 -3.43 -9.38
C MET A 35 9.09 -2.53 -10.14
N GLU A 36 9.00 -2.57 -11.47
CA GLU A 36 9.93 -1.84 -12.33
C GLU A 36 9.82 -0.32 -12.15
N ASP A 37 8.66 0.18 -11.71
CA ASP A 37 8.36 1.59 -11.46
C ASP A 37 9.22 2.17 -10.33
N ILE A 38 9.27 1.52 -9.17
CA ILE A 38 10.09 1.96 -8.02
C ILE A 38 11.58 1.72 -8.30
N ILE A 39 11.92 0.59 -8.93
CA ILE A 39 13.32 0.32 -9.31
C ILE A 39 13.83 1.38 -10.28
N ALA A 40 13.04 1.78 -11.28
CA ALA A 40 13.39 2.85 -12.19
C ALA A 40 13.62 4.17 -11.43
N LEU A 41 12.74 4.52 -10.48
CA LEU A 41 12.90 5.70 -9.64
C LEU A 41 14.22 5.69 -8.84
N ILE A 42 14.59 4.55 -8.25
CA ILE A 42 15.86 4.39 -7.53
C ILE A 42 17.03 4.56 -8.50
N ARG A 43 16.96 3.97 -9.70
CA ARG A 43 18.01 4.08 -10.73
C ARG A 43 18.21 5.50 -11.24
N TRP A 44 17.13 6.22 -11.50
CA TRP A 44 17.19 7.63 -11.85
C TRP A 44 17.75 8.45 -10.69
N SER A 45 17.39 8.13 -9.44
CA SER A 45 17.95 8.82 -8.27
C SER A 45 19.46 8.58 -8.13
N LEU A 46 19.94 7.39 -8.52
CA LEU A 46 21.35 7.05 -8.56
C LEU A 46 22.10 7.81 -9.65
N SER A 47 21.53 8.02 -10.84
CA SER A 47 22.20 8.75 -11.92
C SER A 47 22.44 10.21 -11.53
N ILE A 48 21.44 10.86 -10.93
CA ILE A 48 21.54 12.26 -10.50
C ILE A 48 22.10 12.43 -9.07
N ARG A 49 22.45 11.33 -8.38
CA ARG A 49 22.94 11.28 -6.99
C ARG A 49 22.10 12.05 -5.97
N ARG A 50 20.79 12.03 -6.14
CA ARG A 50 19.79 12.60 -5.22
C ARG A 50 18.44 11.93 -5.45
N LEU A 51 17.52 12.04 -4.50
CA LEU A 51 16.16 11.54 -4.71
C LEU A 51 15.48 12.29 -5.87
N CYS A 52 14.98 11.52 -6.84
CA CYS A 52 14.07 12.03 -7.86
C CYS A 52 12.76 12.48 -7.20
N THR A 53 12.38 13.73 -7.45
CA THR A 53 11.09 14.26 -7.00
C THR A 53 10.01 13.90 -8.00
N ILE A 54 9.02 13.15 -7.54
CA ILE A 54 7.80 12.85 -8.26
C ILE A 54 6.84 14.04 -8.10
N ARG A 55 6.35 14.55 -9.22
CA ARG A 55 5.31 15.59 -9.22
C ARG A 55 3.99 14.95 -9.61
N VAL A 56 2.98 15.13 -8.78
CA VAL A 56 1.62 14.66 -9.06
C VAL A 56 1.09 15.38 -10.29
N ILE A 57 0.62 14.60 -11.27
CA ILE A 57 -0.20 15.10 -12.37
C ILE A 57 -1.64 14.67 -12.03
N PRO A 58 -2.55 15.61 -11.69
CA PRO A 58 -3.88 15.29 -11.17
C PRO A 58 -4.83 14.93 -12.32
N VAL A 59 -4.53 13.82 -13.00
CA VAL A 59 -5.38 13.26 -14.05
C VAL A 59 -6.01 11.99 -13.51
N ALA A 60 -7.30 11.81 -13.77
CA ALA A 60 -7.98 10.57 -13.46
C ALA A 60 -7.33 9.42 -14.25
N THR A 61 -6.59 8.56 -13.56
CA THR A 61 -6.04 7.34 -14.13
C THR A 61 -7.02 6.20 -13.88
N LEU A 62 -7.31 5.43 -14.93
CA LEU A 62 -8.03 4.17 -14.81
C LEU A 62 -7.09 3.16 -14.12
N SER A 63 -7.13 3.13 -12.80
CA SER A 63 -6.57 2.03 -12.01
C SER A 63 -7.62 0.93 -12.01
N GLY A 64 -7.66 0.15 -13.10
CA GLY A 64 -8.68 -0.88 -13.29
C GLY A 64 -8.62 -1.93 -12.17
N PRO A 65 -9.78 -2.35 -11.63
CA PRO A 65 -9.85 -3.44 -10.69
C PRO A 65 -9.37 -4.74 -11.34
N THR A 66 -9.06 -5.68 -10.47
CA THR A 66 -8.79 -7.06 -10.82
C THR A 66 -9.94 -7.60 -11.65
N SER A 67 -9.64 -8.00 -12.89
CA SER A 67 -10.68 -8.39 -13.84
C SER A 67 -11.04 -9.86 -13.64
N GLY A 68 -12.34 -10.19 -13.65
CA GLY A 68 -12.80 -11.55 -13.45
C GLY A 68 -14.15 -11.80 -14.08
N HIS A 69 -14.36 -13.01 -14.61
CA HIS A 69 -15.67 -13.42 -15.12
C HIS A 69 -16.78 -13.41 -14.06
N PHE A 70 -16.42 -13.53 -12.79
CA PHE A 70 -17.31 -13.50 -11.63
C PHE A 70 -16.56 -12.99 -10.41
N TYR A 71 -17.28 -12.55 -9.37
CA TYR A 71 -16.69 -11.93 -8.18
C TYR A 71 -15.53 -12.71 -7.56
N ALA A 72 -15.63 -14.04 -7.42
CA ALA A 72 -14.55 -14.82 -6.84
C ALA A 72 -13.23 -14.76 -7.65
N ASN A 73 -13.30 -14.59 -8.98
CA ASN A 73 -12.10 -14.33 -9.80
C ASN A 73 -11.53 -12.94 -9.51
N GLU A 74 -12.38 -11.93 -9.34
CA GLU A 74 -11.92 -10.57 -8.96
C GLU A 74 -11.20 -10.58 -7.61
N TRP A 75 -11.75 -11.30 -6.62
CA TRP A 75 -11.14 -11.49 -5.29
C TRP A 75 -9.81 -12.25 -5.37
N TYR A 76 -9.75 -13.29 -6.20
CA TYR A 76 -8.54 -14.06 -6.42
C TYR A 76 -7.44 -13.23 -7.08
N GLU A 77 -7.75 -12.54 -8.18
CA GLU A 77 -6.83 -11.64 -8.87
C GLU A 77 -6.38 -10.49 -7.95
N TRP A 78 -7.28 -9.98 -7.10
CA TRP A 78 -6.96 -8.96 -6.10
C TRP A 78 -5.93 -9.49 -5.10
N ALA A 79 -6.13 -10.68 -4.55
CA ALA A 79 -5.15 -11.30 -3.66
C ALA A 79 -3.80 -11.54 -4.36
N LEU A 80 -3.81 -11.99 -5.62
CA LEU A 80 -2.59 -12.14 -6.42
C LEU A 80 -1.88 -10.80 -6.67
N GLN A 81 -2.63 -9.72 -6.90
CA GLN A 81 -2.08 -8.38 -7.08
C GLN A 81 -1.37 -7.90 -5.81
N ILE A 82 -2.01 -8.04 -4.65
CA ILE A 82 -1.42 -7.69 -3.35
C ILE A 82 -0.14 -8.49 -3.13
N ARG A 83 -0.21 -9.82 -3.30
CA ARG A 83 0.95 -10.70 -3.15
C ARG A 83 2.11 -10.28 -4.06
N ARG A 84 1.84 -9.97 -5.34
CA ARG A 84 2.86 -9.47 -6.28
C ARG A 84 3.49 -8.17 -5.79
N TRP A 85 2.66 -7.25 -5.29
CA TRP A 85 3.16 -5.98 -4.79
C TRP A 85 4.00 -6.13 -3.53
N THR A 86 3.62 -7.01 -2.60
CA THR A 86 4.40 -7.26 -1.39
C THR A 86 5.75 -7.92 -1.69
N ILE A 87 5.77 -8.94 -2.57
CA ILE A 87 7.03 -9.59 -3.00
C ILE A 87 7.90 -8.57 -3.75
N GLY A 88 7.32 -7.77 -4.64
CA GLY A 88 8.00 -6.70 -5.34
C GLY A 88 8.57 -5.65 -4.39
N ALA A 89 7.85 -5.29 -3.33
CA ALA A 89 8.34 -4.36 -2.31
C ALA A 89 9.55 -4.92 -1.54
N ALA A 90 9.56 -6.22 -1.23
CA ALA A 90 10.73 -6.88 -0.64
C ALA A 90 11.94 -6.88 -1.59
N GLU A 91 11.69 -7.10 -2.89
CA GLU A 91 12.72 -7.05 -3.92
C GLU A 91 13.30 -5.62 -4.09
N VAL A 92 12.43 -4.61 -4.11
CA VAL A 92 12.79 -3.19 -4.11
C VAL A 92 13.62 -2.83 -2.88
N PHE A 93 13.22 -3.28 -1.69
CA PHE A 93 13.96 -3.05 -0.46
C PHE A 93 15.37 -3.63 -0.54
N HIS A 94 15.50 -4.88 -1.01
CA HIS A 94 16.81 -5.51 -1.20
C HIS A 94 17.67 -4.73 -2.22
N TYR A 95 17.10 -4.37 -3.37
CA TYR A 95 17.78 -3.56 -4.38
C TYR A 95 18.28 -2.24 -3.82
N PHE A 96 17.39 -1.53 -3.11
CA PHE A 96 17.71 -0.27 -2.46
C PHE A 96 18.82 -0.43 -1.43
N ALA A 97 18.77 -1.45 -0.57
CA ALA A 97 19.80 -1.70 0.44
C ALA A 97 21.20 -1.91 -0.17
N VAL A 98 21.27 -2.61 -1.31
CA VAL A 98 22.53 -2.81 -2.06
C VAL A 98 23.04 -1.51 -2.69
N LYS A 99 22.15 -0.63 -3.15
CA LYS A 99 22.51 0.62 -3.85
C LYS A 99 22.58 1.86 -2.97
N ALA A 100 22.03 1.79 -1.75
CA ALA A 100 22.01 2.86 -0.77
C ALA A 100 23.37 3.53 -0.50
N PRO A 101 24.51 2.80 -0.48
CA PRO A 101 25.83 3.43 -0.31
C PRO A 101 26.23 4.38 -1.44
N SER A 102 25.61 4.27 -2.62
CA SER A 102 25.86 5.16 -3.76
C SER A 102 25.04 6.44 -3.73
N LEU A 103 24.14 6.61 -2.76
CA LEU A 103 23.34 7.81 -2.56
C LEU A 103 23.83 8.61 -1.35
N PRO A 104 23.58 9.94 -1.31
CA PRO A 104 23.82 10.74 -0.11
C PRO A 104 23.03 10.19 1.08
N ILE A 105 23.63 10.17 2.27
CA ILE A 105 23.04 9.63 3.49
C ILE A 105 21.64 10.21 3.77
N SER A 106 21.46 11.52 3.54
CA SER A 106 20.16 12.18 3.72
C SER A 106 19.08 11.63 2.78
N SER A 107 19.43 11.38 1.52
CA SER A 107 18.54 10.76 0.53
C SER A 107 18.19 9.33 0.93
N THR A 108 19.19 8.58 1.38
CA THR A 108 19.01 7.19 1.83
C THR A 108 18.07 7.11 3.03
N ILE A 109 18.32 7.91 4.07
CA ILE A 109 17.47 7.95 5.27
C ILE A 109 16.05 8.39 4.92
N ALA A 110 15.91 9.45 4.12
CA ALA A 110 14.60 9.97 3.74
C ALA A 110 13.77 8.96 2.95
N PHE A 111 14.38 8.24 1.99
CA PHE A 111 13.68 7.19 1.25
C PHE A 111 13.34 6.00 2.14
N SER A 112 14.30 5.48 2.92
CA SER A 112 14.08 4.37 3.86
C SER A 112 12.95 4.66 4.83
N ALA A 113 12.94 5.84 5.45
CA ALA A 113 11.91 6.22 6.43
C ALA A 113 10.51 6.20 5.81
N LYS A 114 10.36 6.74 4.61
CA LYS A 114 9.08 6.76 3.89
C LYS A 114 8.67 5.38 3.41
N PHE A 115 9.62 4.60 2.89
CA PHE A 115 9.37 3.24 2.41
C PHE A 115 8.93 2.32 3.55
N ILE A 116 9.64 2.34 4.68
CA ILE A 116 9.30 1.57 5.89
C ILE A 116 7.96 2.03 6.46
N PHE A 117 7.75 3.33 6.61
CA PHE A 117 6.48 3.84 7.12
C PHE A 117 5.30 3.40 6.25
N TYR A 118 5.44 3.49 4.93
CA TYR A 118 4.36 3.12 4.03
C TYR A 118 4.13 1.60 3.96
N TYR A 119 5.15 0.82 3.63
CA TYR A 119 4.99 -0.62 3.38
C TYR A 119 4.94 -1.47 4.65
N VAL A 120 5.61 -1.07 5.73
CA VAL A 120 5.65 -1.86 6.97
C VAL A 120 4.63 -1.36 7.98
N ILE A 121 4.60 -0.06 8.24
CA ILE A 121 3.75 0.48 9.31
C ILE A 121 2.31 0.63 8.82
N MET A 122 2.08 1.40 7.76
CA MET A 122 0.73 1.66 7.27
C MET A 122 0.08 0.43 6.64
N LEU A 123 0.72 -0.21 5.67
CA LEU A 123 0.09 -1.29 4.90
C LEU A 123 0.00 -2.63 5.63
N CYS A 124 0.91 -2.89 6.59
CA CYS A 124 1.05 -4.23 7.16
C CYS A 124 0.72 -4.29 8.67
N ILE A 125 1.46 -3.55 9.51
CA ILE A 125 1.43 -3.77 10.96
C ILE A 125 0.38 -2.91 11.67
N GLY A 126 0.17 -1.66 11.24
CA GLY A 126 -0.65 -0.67 11.94
C GLY A 126 -2.10 -1.13 12.11
N ASP A 127 -2.77 -1.41 10.99
CA ASP A 127 -4.18 -1.82 10.98
C ASP A 127 -4.37 -3.21 11.60
N LEU A 128 -3.44 -4.14 11.35
CA LEU A 128 -3.48 -5.47 11.94
C LEU A 128 -3.36 -5.43 13.47
N TYR A 129 -2.41 -4.65 13.99
CA TYR A 129 -2.24 -4.47 15.43
C TYR A 129 -3.47 -3.79 16.05
N GLY A 130 -4.01 -2.75 15.41
CA GLY A 130 -5.22 -2.07 15.87
C GLY A 130 -6.43 -3.01 15.98
N ALA A 131 -6.65 -3.85 14.98
CA ALA A 131 -7.74 -4.83 15.00
C ALA A 131 -7.52 -5.96 16.00
N ILE A 132 -6.34 -6.60 15.98
CA ILE A 132 -6.04 -7.72 16.89
C ILE A 132 -6.08 -7.25 18.35
N SER A 133 -5.49 -6.10 18.67
CA SER A 133 -5.54 -5.56 20.02
C SER A 133 -6.98 -5.33 20.47
N THR A 134 -7.85 -4.80 19.61
CA THR A 134 -9.27 -4.58 19.93
C THR A 134 -10.03 -5.87 20.19
N ILE A 135 -9.86 -6.87 19.32
CA ILE A 135 -10.49 -8.19 19.47
C ILE A 135 -10.00 -8.86 20.76
N TRP A 136 -8.70 -8.86 20.99
CA TRP A 136 -8.08 -9.44 22.18
C TRP A 136 -8.62 -8.79 23.46
N THR A 137 -8.70 -7.45 23.50
CA THR A 137 -9.26 -6.72 24.63
C THR A 137 -10.71 -7.10 24.90
N LEU A 138 -11.52 -7.22 23.86
CA LEU A 138 -12.92 -7.58 24.00
C LEU A 138 -13.04 -9.01 24.57
N MET A 139 -12.26 -9.96 24.05
CA MET A 139 -12.26 -11.33 24.55
C MET A 139 -11.81 -11.40 26.01
N MET A 140 -10.77 -10.66 26.40
CA MET A 140 -10.32 -10.59 27.79
C MET A 140 -11.40 -10.00 28.72
N ASN A 141 -12.16 -8.99 28.29
CA ASN A 141 -13.25 -8.45 29.09
C ASN A 141 -14.46 -9.40 29.19
N LEU A 142 -14.74 -10.19 28.15
CA LEU A 142 -15.88 -11.12 28.12
C LEU A 142 -15.61 -12.43 28.85
N TYR A 143 -14.37 -12.93 28.81
CA TYR A 143 -14.00 -14.27 29.30
C TYR A 143 -12.94 -14.26 30.42
N GLY A 144 -12.29 -13.13 30.70
CA GLY A 144 -11.12 -13.04 31.59
C GLY A 144 -11.43 -12.93 33.08
N ASN A 145 -12.59 -13.40 33.56
CA ASN A 145 -12.93 -13.34 34.99
C ASN A 145 -12.05 -14.24 35.88
N GLU A 146 -11.19 -15.11 35.31
CA GLU A 146 -10.37 -16.03 36.11
C GLU A 146 -8.86 -15.99 35.81
N PHE A 147 -8.44 -15.26 34.77
CA PHE A 147 -7.04 -15.25 34.35
C PHE A 147 -6.60 -13.83 34.05
N ILE A 148 -5.55 -13.39 34.75
CA ILE A 148 -4.65 -12.27 34.44
C ILE A 148 -4.95 -10.98 35.21
N ASP A 149 -4.59 -11.01 36.50
CA ASP A 149 -4.18 -9.84 37.30
C ASP A 149 -2.70 -9.45 36.97
N VAL A 150 -2.30 -9.56 35.69
CA VAL A 150 -0.90 -9.44 35.22
C VAL A 150 -0.70 -8.19 34.35
N SER A 151 -1.75 -7.44 34.00
CA SER A 151 -1.60 -6.15 33.32
C SER A 151 -1.79 -4.99 34.30
N MET A 152 -0.76 -4.15 34.47
CA MET A 152 -0.83 -2.91 35.26
C MET A 152 -1.79 -1.84 34.69
N VAL A 153 -2.58 -2.18 33.68
CA VAL A 153 -3.48 -1.28 32.94
C VAL A 153 -4.90 -1.82 33.09
N SER A 154 -5.79 -1.01 33.66
CA SER A 154 -7.21 -1.34 33.81
C SER A 154 -7.81 -1.84 32.49
N ALA A 155 -8.51 -2.98 32.51
CA ALA A 155 -9.16 -3.56 31.33
C ALA A 155 -10.13 -2.56 30.65
N HIS A 156 -10.75 -1.67 31.42
CA HIS A 156 -11.58 -0.59 30.91
C HIS A 156 -10.79 0.49 30.17
N LEU A 157 -9.59 0.84 30.66
CA LEU A 157 -8.71 1.79 29.98
C LEU A 157 -8.22 1.19 28.66
N PHE A 158 -7.82 -0.08 28.67
CA PHE A 158 -7.40 -0.78 27.46
C PHE A 158 -8.54 -0.88 26.43
N LEU A 159 -9.76 -1.20 26.86
CA LEU A 159 -10.94 -1.24 25.98
C LEU A 159 -11.23 0.13 25.35
N ARG A 160 -11.15 1.21 26.14
CA ARG A 160 -11.32 2.57 25.63
C ARG A 160 -10.27 2.93 24.58
N ILE A 161 -9.01 2.57 24.82
CA ILE A 161 -7.91 2.80 23.86
C ILE A 161 -8.17 2.02 22.57
N SER A 162 -8.51 0.74 22.67
CA SER A 162 -8.82 -0.11 21.51
C SER A 162 -9.99 0.43 20.67
N ILE A 163 -11.13 0.74 21.31
CA ILE A 163 -12.30 1.29 20.61
C ILE A 163 -11.96 2.66 19.98
N SER A 164 -11.23 3.52 20.70
CA SER A 164 -10.82 4.82 20.18
C SER A 164 -9.90 4.67 18.96
N SER A 165 -8.99 3.69 18.98
CA SER A 165 -8.14 3.36 17.84
C SER A 165 -8.97 2.90 16.64
N LEU A 166 -9.94 2.01 16.85
CA LEU A 166 -10.83 1.54 15.78
C LEU A 166 -11.65 2.69 15.17
N ILE A 167 -12.21 3.56 16.01
CA ILE A 167 -12.94 4.75 15.55
C ILE A 167 -12.02 5.66 14.75
N LEU A 168 -10.79 5.89 15.23
CA LEU A 168 -9.81 6.71 14.53
C LEU A 168 -9.46 6.14 13.16
N SER A 169 -9.26 4.82 13.04
CA SER A 169 -9.02 4.15 11.76
C SER A 169 -10.18 4.35 10.78
N TYR A 170 -11.44 4.22 11.23
CA TYR A 170 -12.60 4.51 10.37
C TYR A 170 -12.70 5.98 9.98
N LEU A 171 -12.37 6.91 10.88
CA LEU A 171 -12.34 8.35 10.58
C LEU A 171 -11.25 8.69 9.55
N GLU A 172 -10.07 8.08 9.66
CA GLU A 172 -9.00 8.20 8.68
C GLU A 172 -9.48 7.71 7.30
N MET A 173 -10.13 6.56 7.24
CA MET A 173 -10.70 6.06 5.99
C MET A 173 -11.76 7.01 5.42
N ALA A 174 -12.63 7.57 6.26
CA ALA A 174 -13.62 8.56 5.83
C ALA A 174 -12.95 9.80 5.22
N CYS A 175 -11.84 10.27 5.80
CA CYS A 175 -11.05 11.36 5.23
C CYS A 175 -10.60 11.05 3.80
N PHE A 176 -10.21 9.82 3.46
CA PHE A 176 -9.86 9.48 2.08
C PHE A 176 -11.04 9.54 1.11
N PHE A 177 -12.23 9.08 1.51
CA PHE A 177 -13.43 9.22 0.68
C PHE A 177 -13.78 10.70 0.44
N ILE A 178 -13.64 11.54 1.47
CA ILE A 178 -13.85 12.99 1.36
C ILE A 178 -12.79 13.63 0.44
N LEU A 179 -11.51 13.29 0.64
CA LEU A 179 -10.40 13.78 -0.17
C LEU A 179 -10.54 13.36 -1.64
N HIS A 180 -11.00 12.13 -1.90
CA HIS A 180 -11.29 11.66 -3.25
C HIS A 180 -12.36 12.53 -3.92
N LYS A 181 -13.52 12.71 -3.26
CA LYS A 181 -14.61 13.56 -3.77
C LYS A 181 -14.19 15.03 -3.93
N TRP A 182 -13.26 15.50 -3.10
CA TRP A 182 -12.70 16.83 -3.25
C TRP A 182 -11.74 16.92 -4.44
N ALA A 183 -10.87 15.92 -4.63
CA ALA A 183 -9.91 15.84 -5.73
C ALA A 183 -10.58 15.70 -7.11
N GLU A 184 -11.78 15.12 -7.19
CA GLU A 184 -12.58 15.08 -8.42
C GLU A 184 -12.81 16.48 -9.04
N LYS A 185 -12.82 17.54 -8.21
CA LYS A 185 -12.94 18.92 -8.70
C LYS A 185 -11.75 19.38 -9.56
N SER A 186 -10.62 18.71 -9.42
CA SER A 186 -9.39 19.00 -10.16
C SER A 186 -9.25 18.16 -11.44
N PHE A 187 -10.17 17.22 -11.70
CA PHE A 187 -10.08 16.37 -12.89
C PHE A 187 -10.46 17.13 -14.17
N PRO A 188 -9.72 16.91 -15.27
CA PRO A 188 -10.06 17.49 -16.56
C PRO A 188 -11.45 17.05 -17.02
N ASP A 189 -12.12 17.92 -17.77
CA ASP A 189 -13.48 17.73 -18.32
C ASP A 189 -14.58 17.53 -17.27
N GLY A 190 -14.32 17.83 -16.00
CA GLY A 190 -15.30 17.72 -14.92
C GLY A 190 -15.77 16.28 -14.70
N ARG A 191 -14.99 15.28 -15.11
CA ARG A 191 -15.29 13.87 -14.83
C ARG A 191 -15.38 13.64 -13.33
N ARG A 192 -16.46 12.97 -12.91
CA ARG A 192 -16.74 12.63 -11.51
C ARG A 192 -17.00 11.13 -11.41
N ASP A 193 -16.70 10.59 -10.25
CA ASP A 193 -17.08 9.22 -9.92
C ASP A 193 -18.60 9.16 -9.67
N ASP A 194 -19.28 8.27 -10.40
CA ASP A 194 -20.73 8.08 -10.40
C ASP A 194 -21.21 7.14 -9.28
N THR A 195 -20.31 6.68 -8.41
CA THR A 195 -20.63 5.87 -7.24
C THR A 195 -21.62 6.60 -6.32
N THR A 196 -22.77 5.94 -6.07
CA THR A 196 -23.83 6.46 -5.20
C THR A 196 -23.38 6.56 -3.74
N LEU A 197 -23.96 7.49 -2.97
CA LEU A 197 -23.61 7.69 -1.55
C LEU A 197 -23.76 6.41 -0.70
N TRP A 198 -24.79 5.60 -0.96
CA TRP A 198 -24.99 4.35 -0.23
C TRP A 198 -23.88 3.33 -0.53
N ARG A 199 -23.41 3.24 -1.79
CA ARG A 199 -22.28 2.38 -2.16
C ARG A 199 -21.00 2.87 -1.50
N SER A 200 -20.75 4.18 -1.51
CA SER A 200 -19.62 4.79 -0.80
C SER A 200 -19.65 4.50 0.71
N PHE A 201 -20.84 4.49 1.33
CA PHE A 201 -20.99 4.10 2.72
C PHE A 201 -20.62 2.62 2.96
N PHE A 202 -21.08 1.69 2.11
CA PHE A 202 -20.66 0.28 2.22
C PHE A 202 -19.17 0.08 1.95
N HIS A 203 -18.58 0.81 0.99
CA HIS A 203 -17.13 0.77 0.75
C HIS A 203 -16.35 1.31 1.95
N TRP A 204 -16.87 2.35 2.62
CA TRP A 204 -16.26 2.88 3.83
C TRP A 204 -16.32 1.88 4.99
N ILE A 205 -17.49 1.30 5.27
CA ILE A 205 -17.63 0.26 6.30
C ILE A 205 -16.79 -0.98 5.96
N GLY A 206 -16.78 -1.39 4.70
CA GLY A 206 -16.00 -2.52 4.20
C GLY A 206 -14.49 -2.29 4.13
N SER A 207 -14.01 -1.05 4.30
CA SER A 207 -12.59 -0.72 4.20
C SER A 207 -11.74 -1.45 5.23
N MET A 208 -12.18 -1.51 6.49
CA MET A 208 -11.44 -2.17 7.56
C MET A 208 -11.31 -3.69 7.34
N PRO A 209 -12.40 -4.45 7.11
CA PRO A 209 -12.26 -5.86 6.74
C PRO A 209 -11.37 -6.09 5.51
N THR A 210 -11.50 -5.23 4.48
CA THR A 210 -10.70 -5.32 3.26
C THR A 210 -9.21 -5.12 3.55
N ILE A 211 -8.87 -4.12 4.37
CA ILE A 211 -7.49 -3.85 4.79
C ILE A 211 -6.95 -4.99 5.65
N LEU A 212 -7.74 -5.58 6.54
CA LEU A 212 -7.28 -6.71 7.34
C LEU A 212 -6.94 -7.92 6.48
N VAL A 213 -7.78 -8.25 5.50
CA VAL A 213 -7.49 -9.31 4.53
C VAL A 213 -6.25 -8.96 3.72
N TYR A 214 -6.11 -7.70 3.30
CA TYR A 214 -4.92 -7.19 2.62
C TYR A 214 -3.66 -7.42 3.48
N CYS A 215 -3.62 -7.02 4.75
CA CYS A 215 -2.49 -7.22 5.66
C CYS A 215 -2.15 -8.71 5.84
N LEU A 216 -3.14 -9.59 5.93
CA LEU A 216 -2.91 -11.04 6.04
C LEU A 216 -2.24 -11.61 4.78
N ILE A 217 -2.65 -11.16 3.60
CA ILE A 217 -2.02 -11.54 2.34
C ILE A 217 -0.58 -11.02 2.28
N GLU A 218 -0.32 -9.80 2.75
CA GLU A 218 1.03 -9.25 2.82
C GLU A 218 1.92 -10.06 3.75
N LEU A 219 1.45 -10.40 4.96
CA LEU A 219 2.21 -11.23 5.89
C LEU A 219 2.56 -12.59 5.29
N TYR A 220 1.59 -13.24 4.64
CA TYR A 220 1.82 -14.49 3.93
C TYR A 220 2.87 -14.32 2.82
N ALA A 221 2.77 -13.25 2.02
CA ALA A 221 3.72 -12.96 0.95
C ALA A 221 5.14 -12.66 1.46
N PHE A 222 5.27 -11.95 2.59
CA PHE A 222 6.55 -11.73 3.26
C PHE A 222 7.16 -13.03 3.76
N LEU A 223 6.38 -13.90 4.41
CA LEU A 223 6.84 -15.23 4.82
C LEU A 223 7.29 -16.05 3.61
N GLU A 224 6.51 -16.00 2.52
CA GLU A 224 6.83 -16.73 1.30
C GLU A 224 8.16 -16.28 0.69
N VAL A 225 8.39 -14.97 0.52
CA VAL A 225 9.66 -14.46 -0.03
C VAL A 225 10.82 -14.67 0.94
N SER A 226 10.61 -14.62 2.26
CA SER A 226 11.65 -14.95 3.25
C SER A 226 12.10 -16.42 3.16
N VAL A 227 11.18 -17.35 2.91
CA VAL A 227 11.49 -18.78 2.82
C VAL A 227 12.02 -19.18 1.44
N ARG A 228 11.36 -18.70 0.38
CA ARG A 228 11.63 -19.14 -1.00
C ARG A 228 12.59 -18.20 -1.76
N GLY A 229 12.90 -17.04 -1.20
CA GLY A 229 13.81 -16.06 -1.78
C GLY A 229 13.41 -15.64 -3.18
N LYS A 230 14.42 -15.47 -4.06
CA LYS A 230 14.22 -14.99 -5.43
C LYS A 230 13.33 -15.90 -6.30
N SER A 231 13.12 -17.16 -5.93
CA SER A 231 12.31 -18.09 -6.74
C SER A 231 10.83 -17.68 -6.88
N VAL A 232 10.34 -16.81 -5.98
CA VAL A 232 8.96 -16.28 -6.04
C VAL A 232 8.86 -14.88 -6.65
N CYS A 233 10.00 -14.24 -6.94
CA CYS A 233 10.08 -12.99 -7.67
C CYS A 233 9.92 -13.25 -9.17
N SER A 234 8.68 -13.55 -9.59
CA SER A 234 8.34 -13.86 -10.98
C SER A 234 7.38 -12.83 -11.57
N HIS A 235 7.60 -12.37 -12.79
CA HIS A 235 6.61 -11.54 -13.48
C HIS A 235 5.40 -12.39 -13.88
N SER A 236 4.29 -12.23 -13.16
CA SER A 236 2.97 -12.65 -13.61
C SER A 236 2.19 -11.39 -13.93
N ALA A 237 1.81 -11.19 -15.20
CA ALA A 237 0.94 -10.08 -15.58
C ALA A 237 -0.44 -10.24 -14.94
N SER A 238 -1.14 -9.12 -14.70
CA SER A 238 -2.52 -9.19 -14.20
C SER A 238 -3.40 -9.70 -15.33
N ASN A 239 -4.34 -10.60 -15.05
CA ASN A 239 -5.30 -10.96 -16.08
C ASN A 239 -6.19 -9.73 -16.38
N LYS A 240 -6.22 -9.34 -17.66
CA LYS A 240 -6.99 -8.21 -18.19
C LYS A 240 -7.90 -8.61 -19.34
N ASP A 241 -8.05 -9.91 -19.59
CA ASP A 241 -8.80 -10.44 -20.74
C ASP A 241 -10.28 -10.02 -20.68
N GLN A 242 -10.79 -9.70 -19.49
CA GLN A 242 -12.17 -9.27 -19.26
C GLN A 242 -12.36 -7.74 -19.28
N LEU A 243 -11.30 -6.96 -19.51
CA LEU A 243 -11.40 -5.49 -19.66
C LEU A 243 -11.66 -5.07 -21.12
N VAL A 244 -11.67 -6.01 -22.06
CA VAL A 244 -12.01 -5.77 -23.45
C VAL A 244 -13.53 -5.83 -23.58
N ALA A 245 -14.17 -4.66 -23.56
CA ALA A 245 -15.55 -4.47 -24.00
C ALA A 245 -15.62 -4.42 -25.53
#